data_AF-A0A3C0UXS4-F1
#
_entry.id   AF-A0A3C0UXS4-F1
#
_cell.length_a   1.000
_cell.length_b   1.000
_cell.length_c   1.000
_cell.angle_alpha   90.00
_cell.angle_beta   90.00
_cell.angle_gamma   90.00
#
_symmetry.space_group_name_H-M   'P 1'
#
loop_
_entity.id
_entity.type
_entity.pdbx_description
1 polymer ?
#
loop_
_entity_poly.entity_id
_entity_poly.type
_entity_poly.pdbx_seq_one_letter_code
_entity_poly.pdbx_strand_id
1 'polypeptide(L)'
;MKFKSTIAFFSVAALMAACNNRVSVSETGLKYQIHDEHSDSRKPKVGDILTFHLVLKNSKDSVLRDTYKEGQPMQMMLQVPPFKGSFEEGLAMISKKDSASFFVSADSLFTRMMQPLPPGIPKGSDIQFTVKLVDVQNEQEFQKSQASVREKQVKVDAKTIDDYVAKNKLNATETASGLNYVVTQEGTGVKPVAGNVVTVHYTGKLLDG
;
A
#
# COMPACT_ATOMS: atom_id res chain seq x y z
N MET A 1 23.22 73.47 -8.51
CA MET A 1 24.39 72.55 -8.48
C MET A 1 23.98 71.30 -7.71
N LYS A 2 24.23 70.11 -8.29
CA LYS A 2 24.01 68.74 -7.74
C LYS A 2 22.56 68.23 -7.69
N PHE A 3 22.25 66.95 -7.85
CA PHE A 3 22.64 65.89 -8.80
C PHE A 3 21.55 64.80 -8.60
N LYS A 4 21.11 64.13 -9.66
CA LYS A 4 20.16 62.99 -9.61
C LYS A 4 20.70 61.84 -8.74
N SER A 5 19.82 61.05 -8.12
CA SER A 5 19.97 59.59 -8.16
C SER A 5 18.70 58.85 -7.72
N THR A 6 18.09 58.15 -8.67
CA THR A 6 17.09 57.10 -8.49
C THR A 6 17.83 55.85 -8.06
N ILE A 7 17.44 55.20 -6.95
CA ILE A 7 17.92 53.85 -6.62
C ILE A 7 16.71 52.96 -6.39
N ALA A 8 16.44 52.11 -7.37
CA ALA A 8 15.64 50.92 -7.24
C ALA A 8 16.50 49.85 -6.53
N PHE A 9 16.00 49.26 -5.44
CA PHE A 9 16.55 48.04 -4.88
C PHE A 9 15.60 46.89 -5.20
N PHE A 10 15.92 46.19 -6.28
CA PHE A 10 15.50 44.81 -6.51
C PHE A 10 16.55 43.94 -5.83
N SER A 11 16.17 43.22 -4.78
CA SER A 11 16.99 42.11 -4.27
C SER A 11 16.04 41.01 -3.79
N VAL A 12 15.73 40.15 -4.74
CA VAL A 12 15.27 38.78 -4.52
C VAL A 12 16.35 38.06 -3.73
N ALA A 13 16.03 37.61 -2.53
CA ALA A 13 16.80 36.58 -1.84
C ALA A 13 15.95 35.31 -1.83
N ALA A 14 16.31 34.38 -2.70
CA ALA A 14 15.74 33.04 -2.78
C ALA A 14 15.95 32.32 -1.44
N LEU A 15 14.86 31.90 -0.79
CA LEU A 15 14.93 30.93 0.29
C LEU A 15 15.38 29.60 -0.32
N MET A 16 16.63 29.22 -0.03
CA MET A 16 17.17 27.92 -0.35
C MET A 16 16.30 26.84 0.30
N ALA A 17 15.73 25.96 -0.52
CA ALA A 17 15.22 24.68 -0.07
C ALA A 17 16.42 23.84 0.41
N ALA A 18 16.76 23.96 1.70
CA ALA A 18 17.67 23.04 2.34
C ALA A 18 16.95 21.68 2.46
N CYS A 19 17.49 20.66 1.81
CA CYS A 19 17.06 19.27 2.00
C CYS A 19 17.06 18.95 3.50
N ASN A 20 15.87 18.74 4.07
CA ASN A 20 15.68 18.65 5.51
C ASN A 20 16.07 17.25 6.01
N ASN A 21 17.37 17.00 6.17
CA ASN A 21 17.92 15.73 6.69
C ASN A 21 17.81 15.60 8.23
N ARG A 22 16.94 16.36 8.88
CA ARG A 22 16.83 16.38 10.33
C ARG A 22 15.90 15.28 10.82
N VAL A 23 16.46 14.35 11.61
CA VAL A 23 15.67 13.40 12.40
C VAL A 23 15.18 14.10 13.67
N SER A 24 13.87 14.06 13.88
CA SER A 24 13.17 14.55 15.06
C SER A 24 12.67 13.39 15.91
N VAL A 25 12.31 13.66 17.17
CA VAL A 25 11.77 12.66 18.10
C VAL A 25 10.41 13.15 18.62
N SER A 26 9.38 12.31 18.54
CA SER A 26 8.06 12.61 19.11
C SER A 26 8.08 12.48 20.65
N GLU A 27 7.04 12.96 21.31
CA GLU A 27 6.89 12.83 22.77
C GLU A 27 6.86 11.37 23.26
N THR A 28 6.46 10.44 22.39
CA THR A 28 6.42 9.00 22.70
C THR A 28 7.73 8.29 22.41
N GLY A 29 8.73 9.00 21.85
CA GLY A 29 10.02 8.46 21.45
C GLY A 29 10.12 8.02 19.99
N LEU A 30 9.09 8.24 19.14
CA LEU A 30 9.20 7.94 17.71
C LEU A 30 10.24 8.82 17.05
N LYS A 31 11.27 8.24 16.47
CA LYS A 31 12.18 8.96 15.59
C LYS A 31 11.56 9.08 14.21
N TYR A 32 11.57 10.27 13.63
CA TYR A 32 10.99 10.51 12.31
C TYR A 32 11.72 11.61 11.54
N GLN A 33 11.57 11.59 10.22
CA GLN A 33 12.07 12.60 9.31
C GLN A 33 10.99 12.86 8.25
N ILE A 34 10.53 14.10 8.12
CA ILE A 34 9.58 14.50 7.08
C ILE A 34 10.36 14.86 5.81
N HIS A 35 9.95 14.31 4.66
CA HIS A 35 10.57 14.54 3.35
C HIS A 35 9.73 15.49 2.50
N ASP A 36 8.43 15.22 2.38
CA ASP A 36 7.45 16.11 1.73
C ASP A 36 6.28 16.37 2.68
N GLU A 37 5.84 17.64 2.75
CA GLU A 37 4.73 18.06 3.60
C GLU A 37 3.66 18.81 2.78
N HIS A 38 2.41 18.41 2.96
CA HIS A 38 1.21 18.95 2.34
C HIS A 38 0.16 19.14 3.45
N SER A 39 0.39 20.14 4.30
CA SER A 39 -0.42 20.44 5.50
C SER A 39 -1.91 20.63 5.24
N ASP A 40 -2.30 20.98 4.01
CA ASP A 40 -3.69 21.27 3.62
C ASP A 40 -4.48 20.02 3.22
N SER A 41 -3.84 18.84 3.23
CA SER A 41 -4.47 17.58 2.84
C SER A 41 -5.04 16.83 4.06
N ARG A 42 -5.89 15.83 3.78
CA ARG A 42 -6.54 15.02 4.82
C ARG A 42 -5.49 14.24 5.64
N LYS A 43 -5.57 14.36 6.97
CA LYS A 43 -4.86 13.49 7.91
C LYS A 43 -5.62 12.19 8.18
N PRO A 44 -4.93 11.04 8.30
CA PRO A 44 -5.51 9.78 8.71
C PRO A 44 -6.22 9.82 10.06
N LYS A 45 -7.28 9.02 10.20
CA LYS A 45 -7.94 8.71 11.48
C LYS A 45 -7.97 7.20 11.69
N VAL A 46 -8.07 6.76 12.95
CA VAL A 46 -8.27 5.33 13.25
C VAL A 46 -9.52 4.83 12.51
N GLY A 47 -9.38 3.71 11.80
CA GLY A 47 -10.42 3.14 10.93
C GLY A 47 -10.36 3.61 9.48
N ASP A 48 -9.59 4.65 9.15
CA ASP A 48 -9.34 5.01 7.75
C ASP A 48 -8.46 3.95 7.08
N ILE A 49 -8.67 3.75 5.79
CA ILE A 49 -7.89 2.90 4.91
C ILE A 49 -6.86 3.78 4.19
N LEU A 50 -5.59 3.42 4.38
CA LEU A 50 -4.43 4.14 3.87
C LEU A 50 -3.84 3.38 2.71
N THR A 51 -3.62 4.07 1.59
CA THR A 51 -2.83 3.56 0.46
C THR A 51 -1.48 4.27 0.46
N PHE A 52 -0.37 3.53 0.49
CA PHE A 52 0.96 4.13 0.53
C PHE A 52 2.04 3.25 -0.10
N HIS A 53 3.10 3.88 -0.60
CA HIS A 53 4.33 3.16 -0.91
C HIS A 53 5.23 3.08 0.32
N LEU A 54 5.96 1.97 0.46
CA LEU A 54 6.86 1.69 1.57
C LEU A 54 8.21 1.22 1.03
N VAL A 55 9.27 1.81 1.57
CA VAL A 55 10.61 1.24 1.55
C VAL A 55 11.03 0.93 2.98
N LEU A 56 11.24 -0.34 3.27
CA LEU A 56 11.65 -0.83 4.57
C LEU A 56 13.15 -1.13 4.57
N LYS A 57 13.88 -0.57 5.53
CA LYS A 57 15.32 -0.82 5.70
C LYS A 57 15.66 -1.21 7.14
N ASN A 58 16.68 -2.04 7.30
CA ASN A 58 17.28 -2.27 8.62
C ASN A 58 18.33 -1.18 8.95
N SER A 59 18.89 -1.25 10.15
CA SER A 59 19.94 -0.34 10.63
C SER A 59 21.27 -0.38 9.88
N LYS A 60 21.45 -1.31 8.92
CA LYS A 60 22.61 -1.40 8.03
C LYS A 60 22.29 -0.94 6.61
N ASP A 61 21.21 -0.18 6.43
CA ASP A 61 20.69 0.28 5.13
C ASP A 61 20.26 -0.82 4.15
N SER A 62 20.21 -2.08 4.60
CA SER A 62 19.72 -3.17 3.76
C SER A 62 18.21 -3.03 3.57
N VAL A 63 17.77 -3.00 2.32
CA VAL A 63 16.36 -2.98 1.95
C VAL A 63 15.74 -4.34 2.27
N LEU A 64 14.74 -4.35 3.13
CA LEU A 64 13.95 -5.51 3.50
C LEU A 64 12.72 -5.64 2.61
N ARG A 65 12.17 -4.51 2.15
CA ARG A 65 11.00 -4.45 1.27
C ARG A 65 10.97 -3.13 0.51
N ASP A 66 10.47 -3.15 -0.72
CA ASP A 66 10.36 -1.96 -1.57
C ASP A 66 9.14 -2.10 -2.48
N THR A 67 8.05 -1.41 -2.13
CA THR A 67 6.80 -1.54 -2.89
C THR A 67 6.85 -0.81 -4.24
N TYR A 68 7.83 0.07 -4.48
CA TYR A 68 8.05 0.62 -5.82
C TYR A 68 8.60 -0.45 -6.76
N LYS A 69 9.49 -1.32 -6.27
CA LYS A 69 10.00 -2.47 -7.04
C LYS A 69 8.96 -3.57 -7.22
N GLU A 70 8.03 -3.71 -6.27
CA GLU A 70 6.87 -4.62 -6.39
C GLU A 70 5.81 -4.10 -7.38
N GLY A 71 5.87 -2.83 -7.80
CA GLY A 71 4.99 -2.22 -8.78
C GLY A 71 3.60 -1.81 -8.27
N GLN A 72 3.31 -2.01 -6.98
CA GLN A 72 2.01 -1.70 -6.39
C GLN A 72 2.12 -1.17 -4.95
N PRO A 73 1.34 -0.15 -4.56
CA PRO A 73 1.32 0.35 -3.20
C PRO A 73 0.67 -0.66 -2.26
N MET A 74 0.93 -0.51 -0.96
CA MET A 74 0.24 -1.26 0.07
C MET A 74 -1.01 -0.53 0.56
N GLN A 75 -1.96 -1.31 1.06
CA GLN A 75 -3.15 -0.84 1.73
C GLN A 75 -3.21 -1.39 3.16
N MET A 76 -3.57 -0.54 4.11
CA MET A 76 -3.85 -0.96 5.47
C MET A 76 -4.95 -0.10 6.09
N MET A 77 -5.75 -0.69 6.98
CA MET A 77 -6.60 0.09 7.86
C MET A 77 -5.76 0.61 9.03
N LEU A 78 -5.79 1.93 9.28
CA LEU A 78 -5.09 2.53 10.40
C LEU A 78 -5.75 2.07 11.70
N GLN A 79 -4.99 1.35 12.52
CA GLN A 79 -5.41 0.91 13.84
C GLN A 79 -4.91 1.88 14.92
N VAL A 80 -5.43 1.71 16.14
CA VAL A 80 -4.89 2.41 17.30
C VAL A 80 -3.42 2.02 17.48
N PRO A 81 -2.49 2.98 17.68
CA PRO A 81 -1.08 2.71 17.95
C PRO A 81 -0.88 1.60 18.99
N PRO A 82 -0.30 0.44 18.63
CA PRO A 82 -0.20 -0.70 19.53
C PRO A 82 0.81 -0.51 20.65
N PHE A 83 1.72 0.45 20.50
CA PHE A 83 2.71 0.87 21.49
C PHE A 83 3.21 2.29 21.18
N LYS A 84 3.88 2.92 22.15
CA LYS A 84 4.51 4.24 22.01
C LYS A 84 5.66 4.20 20.98
N GLY A 85 5.65 5.09 20.00
CA GLY A 85 6.64 5.08 18.93
C GLY A 85 6.41 3.99 17.88
N SER A 86 5.16 3.58 17.70
CA SER A 86 4.78 2.60 16.68
C SER A 86 4.69 3.23 15.28
N PHE A 87 4.63 2.36 14.27
CA PHE A 87 4.48 2.78 12.88
C PHE A 87 3.16 3.51 12.64
N GLU A 88 2.08 3.03 13.25
CA GLU A 88 0.74 3.61 13.17
C GLU A 88 0.69 5.03 13.76
N GLU A 89 1.46 5.31 14.81
CA GLU A 89 1.64 6.67 15.33
C GLU A 89 2.25 7.57 14.26
N GLY A 90 3.32 7.11 13.60
CA GLY A 90 3.95 7.85 12.50
C GLY A 90 3.00 8.12 11.34
N LEU A 91 2.20 7.13 10.93
CA LEU A 91 1.19 7.30 9.89
C LEU A 91 0.13 8.34 10.26
N ALA A 92 -0.25 8.44 11.54
CA ALA A 92 -1.18 9.46 12.02
C ALA A 92 -0.58 10.89 12.08
N MET A 93 0.75 11.03 11.99
CA MET A 93 1.43 12.34 12.00
C MET A 93 1.43 13.02 10.63
N ILE A 94 1.35 12.25 9.55
CA ILE A 94 1.46 12.74 8.16
C ILE A 94 0.10 12.86 7.47
N SER A 95 0.03 13.68 6.43
CA SER A 95 -1.18 13.95 5.66
C SER A 95 -1.11 13.26 4.30
N LYS A 96 -2.25 13.12 3.60
CA LYS A 96 -2.29 12.59 2.24
C LYS A 96 -1.26 13.31 1.34
N LYS A 97 -0.53 12.56 0.51
CA LYS A 97 0.60 13.00 -0.33
C LYS A 97 1.92 13.29 0.39
N ASP A 98 1.96 13.25 1.71
CA ASP A 98 3.21 13.44 2.45
C ASP A 98 4.14 12.24 2.28
N SER A 99 5.41 12.49 2.54
CA SER A 99 6.40 11.43 2.69
C SER A 99 7.25 11.64 3.92
N ALA A 100 7.55 10.55 4.61
CA ALA A 100 8.35 10.57 5.83
C ALA A 100 9.06 9.25 6.05
N SER A 101 10.19 9.28 6.75
CA SER A 101 10.81 8.09 7.33
C SER A 101 10.50 8.03 8.83
N PHE A 102 10.06 6.87 9.29
CA PHE A 102 9.85 6.56 10.70
C PHE A 102 10.84 5.48 11.12
N PHE A 103 11.51 5.66 12.25
CA PHE A 103 12.47 4.70 12.79
C PHE A 103 11.85 4.05 14.02
N VAL A 104 11.31 2.85 13.82
CA VAL A 104 10.54 2.12 14.82
C VAL A 104 11.43 1.07 15.48
N SER A 105 11.41 0.99 16.80
CA SER A 105 12.17 0.00 17.57
C SER A 105 11.85 -1.42 17.11
N ALA A 106 12.88 -2.16 16.67
CA ALA A 106 12.75 -3.56 16.28
C ALA A 106 12.30 -4.40 17.47
N ASP A 107 12.87 -4.15 18.66
CA ASP A 107 12.53 -4.91 19.87
C ASP A 107 11.03 -4.80 20.17
N SER A 108 10.46 -3.60 20.12
CA SER A 108 9.04 -3.36 20.39
C SER A 108 8.14 -3.98 19.31
N LEU A 109 8.52 -3.83 18.04
CA LEU A 109 7.77 -4.37 16.91
C LEU A 109 7.67 -5.90 16.98
N PHE A 110 8.79 -6.60 17.13
CA PHE A 110 8.81 -8.07 17.14
C PHE A 110 8.25 -8.66 18.44
N THR A 111 8.44 -8.00 19.59
CA THR A 111 7.76 -8.37 20.85
C THR A 111 6.23 -8.31 20.69
N ARG A 112 5.70 -7.25 20.07
CA ARG A 112 4.25 -7.11 19.83
C ARG A 112 3.68 -8.16 18.89
N MET A 113 4.50 -8.64 17.95
CA MET A 113 4.16 -9.73 17.03
C MET A 113 4.35 -11.13 17.64
N MET A 114 4.87 -11.23 18.87
CA MET A 114 5.24 -12.50 19.50
C MET A 114 6.23 -13.31 18.64
N GLN A 115 7.14 -12.62 17.95
CA GLN A 115 8.15 -13.19 17.08
C GLN A 115 9.56 -12.87 17.61
N PRO A 116 10.54 -13.76 17.47
CA PRO A 116 11.93 -13.42 17.73
C PRO A 116 12.44 -12.41 16.69
N LEU A 117 13.52 -11.68 17.04
CA LEU A 117 14.22 -10.83 16.09
C LEU A 117 14.81 -11.70 14.94
N PRO A 118 14.54 -11.37 13.67
CA PRO A 118 15.12 -12.07 12.53
C PRO A 118 16.65 -11.92 12.45
N PRO A 119 17.35 -12.89 11.82
CA PRO A 119 18.76 -12.73 11.48
C PRO A 119 18.99 -11.44 10.69
N GLY A 120 19.99 -10.65 11.09
CA GLY A 120 20.31 -9.38 10.43
C GLY A 120 19.61 -8.14 11.01
N ILE A 121 18.77 -8.30 12.04
CA ILE A 121 18.21 -7.19 12.82
C ILE A 121 18.80 -7.24 14.24
N PRO A 122 19.78 -6.38 14.56
CA PRO A 122 20.36 -6.31 15.90
C PRO A 122 19.33 -5.90 16.96
N LYS A 123 19.46 -6.44 18.17
CA LYS A 123 18.70 -5.99 19.34
C LYS A 123 18.94 -4.50 19.59
N GLY A 124 17.89 -3.77 19.94
CA GLY A 124 17.93 -2.33 20.20
C GLY A 124 18.11 -1.46 18.95
N SER A 125 18.11 -2.05 17.76
CA SER A 125 18.12 -1.30 16.50
C SER A 125 16.72 -0.89 16.07
N ASP A 126 16.65 0.10 15.18
CA ASP A 126 15.39 0.48 14.54
C ASP A 126 15.27 -0.15 13.16
N ILE A 127 14.01 -0.26 12.73
CA ILE A 127 13.62 -0.49 11.36
C ILE A 127 13.13 0.85 10.79
N GLN A 128 13.69 1.26 9.66
CA GLN A 128 13.30 2.48 8.97
C GLN A 128 12.16 2.17 7.99
N PHE A 129 11.01 2.79 8.22
CA PHE A 129 9.84 2.77 7.35
C PHE A 129 9.79 4.09 6.59
N THR A 130 10.17 4.09 5.32
CA THR A 130 10.01 5.27 4.46
C THR A 130 8.71 5.16 3.69
N VAL A 131 7.80 6.08 3.95
CA VAL A 131 6.42 6.04 3.47
C VAL A 131 6.17 7.21 2.52
N LYS A 132 5.46 6.96 1.42
CA LYS A 132 4.76 7.99 0.64
C LYS A 132 3.26 7.70 0.74
N LEU A 133 2.53 8.53 1.48
CA LEU A 133 1.10 8.34 1.68
C LEU A 133 0.35 8.81 0.42
N VAL A 134 -0.26 7.88 -0.30
CA VAL A 134 -0.92 8.15 -1.59
C VAL A 134 -2.37 8.56 -1.38
N ASP A 135 -3.09 7.81 -0.55
CA ASP A 135 -4.50 8.07 -0.29
C ASP A 135 -4.92 7.76 1.15
N VAL A 136 -5.97 8.43 1.59
CA VAL A 136 -6.62 8.30 2.91
C VAL A 136 -8.12 8.29 2.68
N GLN A 137 -8.75 7.15 2.90
CA GLN A 137 -10.17 6.94 2.65
C GLN A 137 -10.84 6.43 3.91
N ASN A 138 -12.09 6.83 4.17
CA ASN A 138 -12.91 6.07 5.12
C ASN A 138 -13.47 4.81 4.44
N GLU A 139 -14.12 3.94 5.22
CA GLU A 139 -14.72 2.70 4.72
C GLU A 139 -15.65 2.92 3.52
N GLN A 140 -16.54 3.91 3.56
CA GLN A 140 -17.52 4.14 2.48
C GLN A 140 -16.84 4.61 1.19
N GLU A 141 -15.88 5.53 1.28
CA GLU A 141 -15.08 5.99 0.15
C GLU A 141 -14.28 4.85 -0.47
N PHE A 142 -13.68 4.00 0.37
CA PHE A 142 -12.93 2.84 -0.07
C PHE A 142 -13.84 1.84 -0.79
N GLN A 143 -14.99 1.47 -0.21
CA GLN A 143 -15.94 0.55 -0.83
C GLN A 143 -16.45 1.06 -2.18
N LYS A 144 -16.75 2.37 -2.28
CA LYS A 144 -17.15 2.99 -3.55
C LYS A 144 -16.03 2.93 -4.59
N SER A 145 -14.79 3.18 -4.18
CA SER A 145 -13.63 3.09 -5.07
C SER A 145 -13.40 1.65 -5.55
N GLN A 146 -13.47 0.66 -4.64
CA GLN A 146 -13.33 -0.76 -4.96
C GLN A 146 -14.43 -1.26 -5.88
N ALA A 147 -15.69 -0.82 -5.68
CA ALA A 147 -16.78 -1.17 -6.59
C ALA A 147 -16.48 -0.70 -8.01
N SER A 148 -15.99 0.54 -8.19
CA SER A 148 -15.63 1.06 -9.51
C SER A 148 -14.44 0.32 -10.16
N VAL A 149 -13.46 -0.12 -9.35
CA VAL A 149 -12.34 -0.93 -9.83
C VAL A 149 -12.83 -2.31 -10.24
N ARG A 150 -13.70 -2.94 -9.43
CA ARG A 150 -14.30 -4.24 -9.72
C ARG A 150 -15.13 -4.20 -11.00
N GLU A 151 -15.95 -3.16 -11.20
CA GLU A 151 -16.74 -2.99 -12.42
C GLU A 151 -15.86 -2.88 -13.68
N LYS A 152 -14.71 -2.21 -13.59
CA LYS A 152 -13.73 -2.16 -14.68
C LYS A 152 -13.08 -3.51 -14.89
N GLN A 153 -12.70 -4.19 -13.80
CA GLN A 153 -12.05 -5.49 -13.86
C GLN A 153 -12.97 -6.55 -14.48
N VAL A 154 -14.27 -6.57 -14.15
CA VAL A 154 -15.24 -7.49 -14.75
C VAL A 154 -15.24 -7.39 -16.28
N LYS A 155 -15.13 -6.17 -16.85
CA LYS A 155 -15.08 -5.98 -18.31
C LYS A 155 -13.76 -6.48 -18.91
N VAL A 156 -12.65 -6.29 -18.21
CA VAL A 156 -11.33 -6.79 -18.63
C VAL A 156 -11.31 -8.32 -18.57
N ASP A 157 -11.84 -8.90 -17.50
CA ASP A 157 -11.90 -10.35 -17.29
C ASP A 157 -12.78 -11.00 -18.34
N ALA A 158 -13.99 -10.49 -18.58
CA ALA A 158 -14.89 -10.99 -19.61
C ALA A 158 -14.19 -11.02 -20.98
N LYS A 159 -13.55 -9.91 -21.38
CA LYS A 159 -12.79 -9.86 -22.63
C LYS A 159 -11.65 -10.89 -22.65
N THR A 160 -10.90 -11.01 -21.55
CA THR A 160 -9.74 -11.92 -21.47
C THR A 160 -10.19 -13.37 -21.58
N ILE A 161 -11.33 -13.71 -20.96
CA ILE A 161 -11.95 -15.03 -21.05
C ILE A 161 -12.44 -15.30 -22.47
N ASP A 162 -13.15 -14.36 -23.09
CA ASP A 162 -13.64 -14.48 -24.49
C ASP A 162 -12.48 -14.71 -25.46
N ASP A 163 -11.40 -13.92 -25.33
CA ASP A 163 -10.19 -14.06 -26.14
C ASP A 163 -9.55 -15.45 -25.94
N TYR A 164 -9.51 -15.95 -24.70
CA TYR A 164 -8.99 -17.28 -24.39
C TYR A 164 -9.86 -18.40 -24.97
N VAL A 165 -11.19 -18.30 -24.82
CA VAL A 165 -12.16 -19.26 -25.38
C VAL A 165 -12.04 -19.32 -26.90
N ALA A 166 -11.97 -18.17 -27.57
CA ALA A 166 -11.83 -18.08 -29.02
C ALA A 166 -10.47 -18.63 -29.50
N LYS A 167 -9.37 -18.21 -28.86
CA LYS A 167 -8.01 -18.66 -29.20
C LYS A 167 -7.86 -20.18 -29.08
N ASN A 168 -8.45 -20.77 -28.04
CA ASN A 168 -8.39 -22.21 -27.79
C ASN A 168 -9.55 -22.98 -28.44
N LYS A 169 -10.44 -22.31 -29.17
CA LYS A 169 -11.60 -22.89 -29.86
C LYS A 169 -12.47 -23.74 -28.92
N LEU A 170 -12.70 -23.23 -27.73
CA LEU A 170 -13.47 -23.90 -26.70
C LEU A 170 -14.97 -23.69 -26.93
N ASN A 171 -15.76 -24.77 -26.83
CA ASN A 171 -17.22 -24.69 -26.79
C ASN A 171 -17.68 -24.41 -25.35
N ALA A 172 -17.35 -23.23 -24.85
CA ALA A 172 -17.66 -22.84 -23.48
C ALA A 172 -19.12 -22.37 -23.33
N THR A 173 -19.71 -22.69 -22.17
CA THR A 173 -20.99 -22.15 -21.73
C THR A 173 -20.74 -21.17 -20.59
N GLU A 174 -21.27 -19.96 -20.72
CA GLU A 174 -21.19 -18.93 -19.68
C GLU A 174 -22.39 -19.02 -18.72
N THR A 175 -22.13 -18.91 -17.42
CA THR A 175 -23.18 -18.77 -16.39
C THR A 175 -23.46 -17.31 -16.07
N ALA A 176 -24.59 -17.03 -15.40
CA ALA A 176 -24.92 -15.67 -14.93
C ALA A 176 -23.88 -15.08 -13.94
N SER A 177 -23.02 -15.91 -13.34
CA SER A 177 -21.92 -15.45 -12.49
C SER A 177 -20.64 -15.12 -13.26
N GLY A 178 -20.62 -15.24 -14.58
CA GLY A 178 -19.45 -15.06 -15.44
C GLY A 178 -18.51 -16.27 -15.51
N LEU A 179 -18.92 -17.43 -14.95
CA LEU A 179 -18.13 -18.66 -15.06
C LEU A 179 -18.30 -19.23 -16.47
N ASN A 180 -17.18 -19.37 -17.18
CA ASN A 180 -17.12 -20.09 -18.44
C ASN A 180 -16.63 -21.52 -18.18
N TYR A 181 -17.42 -22.52 -18.58
CA TYR A 181 -17.05 -23.92 -18.42
C TYR A 181 -17.23 -24.72 -19.71
N VAL A 182 -16.41 -25.74 -19.88
CA VAL A 182 -16.52 -26.74 -20.93
C VAL A 182 -16.63 -28.10 -20.26
N VAL A 183 -17.71 -28.83 -20.55
CA VAL A 183 -17.84 -30.22 -20.11
C VAL A 183 -17.08 -31.09 -21.11
N THR A 184 -15.96 -31.65 -20.69
CA THR A 184 -15.15 -32.54 -21.55
C THR A 184 -15.71 -33.95 -21.61
N GLN A 185 -16.35 -34.40 -20.52
CA GLN A 185 -17.01 -35.69 -20.42
C GLN A 185 -18.19 -35.59 -19.45
N GLU A 186 -19.39 -35.97 -19.91
CA GLU A 186 -20.57 -36.00 -19.05
C GLU A 186 -20.52 -37.18 -18.08
N GLY A 187 -20.81 -36.92 -16.81
CA GLY A 187 -21.01 -37.94 -15.79
C GLY A 187 -22.47 -38.32 -15.64
N THR A 188 -22.74 -39.56 -15.20
CA THR A 188 -24.10 -40.08 -14.96
C THR A 188 -24.51 -40.05 -13.48
N GLY A 189 -23.66 -39.51 -12.61
CA GLY A 189 -23.87 -39.48 -11.17
C GLY A 189 -24.88 -38.43 -10.71
N VAL A 190 -25.28 -38.53 -9.45
CA VAL A 190 -26.16 -37.55 -8.80
C VAL A 190 -25.42 -36.20 -8.67
N LYS A 191 -26.10 -35.11 -9.03
CA LYS A 191 -25.53 -33.76 -8.85
C LYS A 191 -25.42 -33.44 -7.35
N PRO A 192 -24.26 -32.97 -6.88
CA PRO A 192 -24.10 -32.61 -5.48
C PRO A 192 -24.99 -31.41 -5.12
N VAL A 193 -25.54 -31.43 -3.91
CA VAL A 193 -26.28 -30.29 -3.33
C VAL A 193 -25.43 -29.61 -2.25
N ALA A 194 -25.83 -28.40 -1.85
CA ALA A 194 -25.14 -27.66 -0.81
C ALA A 194 -25.00 -28.49 0.48
N GLY A 195 -23.79 -28.52 1.05
CA GLY A 195 -23.45 -29.30 2.24
C GLY A 195 -22.95 -30.72 1.98
N ASN A 196 -22.97 -31.20 0.72
CA ASN A 196 -22.33 -32.47 0.38
C ASN A 196 -20.80 -32.35 0.41
N VAL A 197 -20.13 -33.40 0.85
CA VAL A 197 -18.67 -33.55 0.71
C VAL A 197 -18.40 -34.17 -0.65
N VAL A 198 -17.52 -33.53 -1.44
CA VAL A 198 -17.13 -33.99 -2.76
C VAL A 198 -15.61 -34.21 -2.81
N THR A 199 -15.19 -35.18 -3.62
CA THR A 199 -13.78 -35.44 -3.92
C THR A 199 -13.49 -34.98 -5.34
N VAL A 200 -12.48 -34.13 -5.53
CA VAL A 200 -12.11 -33.56 -6.82
C VAL A 200 -10.64 -33.82 -7.13
N HIS A 201 -10.34 -34.07 -8.40
CA HIS A 201 -8.98 -34.03 -8.92
C HIS A 201 -8.87 -32.81 -9.84
N TYR A 202 -8.12 -31.79 -9.40
CA TYR A 202 -8.10 -30.49 -10.06
C TYR A 202 -6.69 -30.01 -10.37
N THR A 203 -6.58 -29.13 -11.36
CA THR A 203 -5.37 -28.36 -11.67
C THR A 203 -5.76 -26.91 -11.86
N GLY A 204 -5.11 -26.00 -11.16
CA GLY A 204 -5.29 -24.56 -11.31
C GLY A 204 -4.11 -23.96 -12.07
N LYS A 205 -4.40 -23.09 -13.03
CA LYS A 205 -3.40 -22.30 -13.79
C LYS A 205 -3.97 -20.91 -14.06
N LEU A 206 -3.09 -19.96 -14.32
CA LEU A 206 -3.50 -18.69 -14.92
C LEU A 206 -3.75 -18.90 -16.43
N LEU A 207 -4.41 -17.95 -17.07
CA LEU A 207 -4.73 -18.04 -18.51
C LEU A 207 -3.47 -17.96 -19.39
N ASP A 208 -2.35 -17.47 -18.84
CA ASP A 208 -1.04 -17.39 -19.47
C ASP A 208 -0.12 -18.59 -19.19
N GLY A 209 -0.53 -19.54 -18.34
CA GLY A 209 0.15 -20.82 -18.10
C GLY A 209 0.67 -20.99 -16.68
#